data_AF-A0A1E7FAF1-F1
#
_entry.id   AF-A0A1E7FAF1-F1
#
_cell.length_a   1.000
_cell.length_b   1.000
_cell.length_c   1.000
_cell.angle_alpha   90.00
_cell.angle_beta   90.00
_cell.angle_gamma   90.00
#
_symmetry.space_group_name_H-M   'P 1'
#
loop_
_entity.id
_entity.type
_entity.pdbx_description
1 polymer ?
#
loop_
_entity_poly.entity_id
_entity_poly.type
_entity_poly.pdbx_seq_one_letter_code
_entity_poly.pdbx_strand_id
1 'polypeptide(L)'
;MVDETFGPQLRTVGAAAPLLGKTQFIFVTATLPDSVVETIETEFPGVVKIKGPGLHRLAPSLQEHLVDVSVPADQNRNEELCFDVKAKQLLKALRQNRCRRTLIFCNTVESCRTVENLLNRKDRHNRVFEVLSYHSAMKPESRNANLSLFANGKKNNSYEEVDYVLICTDRAARGVDFDAAPVDHVVVFDFPKDPAEYIRRVGRSARAGRKGTSTVFAYGWQLPIARSVMGNKLGSYSVSANGNDMADNESDYEPRFNRRTKKRKDVMMKEKIENGSLWE
;
A
#
# COMPACT_ATOMS: atom_id res chain seq x y z
N MET A 1 -19.91 2.38 1.11
CA MET A 1 -20.85 3.33 1.74
C MET A 1 -21.12 4.54 0.85
N VAL A 2 -20.84 4.47 -0.46
CA VAL A 2 -21.16 5.54 -1.41
C VAL A 2 -21.93 4.87 -2.53
N ASP A 3 -23.23 4.66 -2.31
CA ASP A 3 -24.21 4.26 -3.32
C ASP A 3 -25.56 4.76 -2.80
N GLU A 4 -26.14 5.77 -3.46
CA GLU A 4 -27.53 6.26 -3.54
C GLU A 4 -28.44 6.33 -2.29
N THR A 5 -27.99 5.88 -1.12
CA THR A 5 -28.82 5.60 0.06
C THR A 5 -28.60 6.56 1.23
N PHE A 6 -27.72 7.55 1.06
CA PHE A 6 -27.28 8.41 2.17
C PHE A 6 -28.28 9.52 2.53
N GLY A 7 -29.00 10.10 1.56
CA GLY A 7 -29.98 11.16 1.80
C GLY A 7 -31.08 10.79 2.80
N PRO A 8 -31.79 9.65 2.62
CA PRO A 8 -32.77 9.17 3.60
C PRO A 8 -32.22 8.98 5.01
N GLN A 9 -30.99 8.46 5.13
CA GLN A 9 -30.33 8.22 6.41
C GLN A 9 -29.94 9.53 7.10
N LEU A 10 -29.44 10.50 6.32
CA LEU A 10 -29.13 11.85 6.78
C LEU A 10 -30.37 12.58 7.30
N ARG A 11 -31.51 12.46 6.61
CA ARG A 11 -32.80 12.99 7.08
C ARG A 11 -33.19 12.42 8.43
N THR A 12 -33.09 11.11 8.59
CA THR A 12 -33.43 10.46 9.87
C THR A 12 -32.55 10.98 11.01
N VAL A 13 -31.24 11.13 10.77
CA VAL A 13 -30.30 11.66 11.77
C VAL A 13 -30.58 13.13 12.09
N GLY A 14 -30.85 13.94 11.06
CA GLY A 14 -31.23 15.35 11.24
C GLY A 14 -32.53 15.52 12.02
N ALA A 15 -33.56 14.72 11.71
CA ALA A 15 -34.86 14.75 12.37
C ALA A 15 -34.81 14.23 13.82
N ALA A 16 -33.90 13.28 14.11
CA ALA A 16 -33.70 12.74 15.45
C ALA A 16 -32.86 13.65 16.37
N ALA A 17 -32.20 14.67 15.83
CA ALA A 17 -31.35 15.55 16.63
C ALA A 17 -32.18 16.46 17.55
N PRO A 18 -31.86 16.50 18.86
CA PRO A 18 -32.65 17.22 19.85
C PRO A 18 -32.46 18.74 19.67
N LEU A 19 -33.49 19.38 19.13
CA LEU A 19 -33.61 20.83 18.92
C LEU A 19 -32.54 21.39 17.95
N LEU A 20 -33.00 21.78 16.76
CA LEU A 20 -32.27 22.42 15.64
C LEU A 20 -31.39 23.66 15.98
N GLY A 21 -31.25 24.04 17.25
CA GLY A 21 -30.37 25.11 17.73
C GLY A 21 -29.26 24.68 18.70
N LYS A 22 -29.18 23.40 19.11
CA LYS A 22 -28.13 22.92 20.05
C LYS A 22 -27.18 21.88 19.45
N THR A 23 -27.51 21.30 18.30
CA THR A 23 -26.70 20.26 17.66
C THR A 23 -25.94 20.82 16.46
N GLN A 24 -24.62 20.68 16.48
CA GLN A 24 -23.76 21.00 15.35
C GLN A 24 -23.45 19.72 14.56
N PHE A 25 -23.63 19.77 13.24
CA PHE A 25 -23.27 18.68 12.34
C PHE A 25 -21.93 18.97 11.67
N ILE A 26 -21.01 18.01 11.71
CA ILE A 26 -19.72 18.08 11.03
C ILE A 26 -19.63 16.88 10.08
N PHE A 27 -19.58 17.17 8.77
CA PHE A 27 -19.44 16.15 7.73
C PHE A 27 -17.97 16.05 7.30
N VAL A 28 -17.37 14.89 7.52
CA VAL A 28 -15.99 14.61 7.11
C VAL A 28 -16.00 13.52 6.06
N THR A 29 -15.37 13.78 4.92
CA THR A 29 -15.20 12.79 3.87
C THR A 29 -13.78 12.84 3.31
N ALA A 30 -13.25 11.69 2.87
CA ALA A 30 -11.98 11.66 2.15
C ALA A 30 -12.11 12.27 0.75
N THR A 31 -13.31 12.25 0.16
CA THR A 31 -13.59 12.66 -1.22
C THR A 31 -14.96 13.31 -1.30
N LEU A 32 -15.11 14.39 -2.05
CA LEU A 32 -16.37 15.16 -2.18
C LEU A 32 -16.92 15.05 -3.62
N PRO A 33 -17.56 13.92 -4.01
CA PRO A 33 -18.35 13.88 -5.24
C PRO A 33 -19.49 14.90 -5.21
N ASP A 34 -19.86 15.46 -6.36
CA ASP A 34 -20.90 16.50 -6.45
C ASP A 34 -22.26 16.00 -5.93
N SER A 35 -22.63 14.75 -6.20
CA SER A 35 -23.86 14.14 -5.70
C SER A 35 -23.96 14.10 -4.17
N VAL A 36 -22.82 13.90 -3.47
CA VAL A 36 -22.77 13.91 -2.01
C VAL A 36 -22.93 15.34 -1.48
N VAL A 37 -22.31 16.30 -2.15
CA VAL A 37 -22.41 17.72 -1.80
C VAL A 37 -23.86 18.19 -1.94
N GLU A 38 -24.49 17.93 -3.09
CA GLU A 38 -25.88 18.32 -3.36
C GLU A 38 -26.84 17.73 -2.32
N THR A 39 -26.64 16.47 -1.95
CA THR A 39 -27.43 15.82 -0.90
C THR A 39 -27.26 16.53 0.45
N ILE A 40 -26.02 16.82 0.87
CA ILE A 40 -25.77 17.49 2.16
C ILE A 40 -26.34 18.91 2.18
N GLU A 41 -26.19 19.66 1.10
CA GLU A 41 -26.73 21.02 0.98
C GLU A 41 -28.27 21.04 0.99
N THR A 42 -28.89 20.02 0.41
CA THR A 42 -30.36 19.85 0.42
C THR A 42 -30.89 19.49 1.81
N GLU A 43 -30.26 18.53 2.50
CA GLU A 43 -30.74 18.07 3.81
C GLU A 43 -30.34 19.00 4.97
N PHE A 44 -29.24 19.75 4.83
CA PHE A 44 -28.72 20.67 5.84
C PHE A 44 -28.49 22.08 5.25
N PRO A 45 -29.57 22.86 5.08
CA PRO A 45 -29.48 24.23 4.59
C PRO A 45 -28.54 25.08 5.47
N GLY A 46 -27.62 25.81 4.84
CA GLY A 46 -26.64 26.64 5.54
C GLY A 46 -25.36 25.90 5.98
N VAL A 47 -25.15 24.65 5.53
CA VAL A 47 -23.87 23.95 5.72
C VAL A 47 -22.71 24.77 5.15
N VAL A 48 -21.67 24.97 5.96
CA VAL A 48 -20.47 25.69 5.54
C VAL A 48 -19.47 24.70 4.94
N LYS A 49 -19.18 24.86 3.65
CA LYS A 49 -18.23 24.01 2.95
C LYS A 49 -16.79 24.50 3.18
N ILE A 50 -16.04 23.75 3.97
CA ILE A 50 -14.61 24.02 4.16
C ILE A 50 -13.83 23.25 3.09
N LYS A 51 -13.15 23.98 2.20
CA LYS A 51 -12.18 23.45 1.24
C LYS A 51 -10.85 24.15 1.43
N GLY A 52 -9.75 23.45 1.19
CA GLY A 52 -8.42 24.06 1.20
C GLY A 52 -7.44 23.26 0.32
N PRO A 53 -6.35 23.88 -0.15
CA PRO A 53 -5.37 23.23 -1.04
C PRO A 53 -4.64 22.03 -0.40
N GLY A 54 -4.69 21.90 0.93
CA GLY A 54 -4.19 20.73 1.68
C GLY A 54 -5.27 19.72 2.08
N LEU A 55 -6.55 20.01 1.84
CA LEU A 55 -7.66 19.10 2.12
C LEU A 55 -7.81 18.11 0.96
N HIS A 56 -7.98 16.82 1.27
CA HIS A 56 -8.10 15.73 0.28
C HIS A 56 -6.86 15.49 -0.59
N ARG A 57 -5.66 15.84 -0.10
CA ARG A 57 -4.39 15.54 -0.75
C ARG A 57 -3.63 14.47 0.03
N LEU A 58 -2.85 13.66 -0.68
CA LEU A 58 -1.86 12.80 -0.06
C LEU A 58 -0.82 13.62 0.71
N ALA A 59 -0.31 13.06 1.82
CA ALA A 59 0.66 13.73 2.65
C ALA A 59 1.93 14.09 1.84
N PRO A 60 2.50 15.30 1.97
CA PRO A 60 3.70 15.68 1.23
C PRO A 60 4.92 14.79 1.51
N SER A 61 4.94 14.12 2.67
CA SER A 61 5.97 13.18 3.11
C SER A 61 5.84 11.78 2.51
N LEU A 62 4.79 11.52 1.72
CA LEU A 62 4.59 10.28 1.01
C LEU A 62 5.47 10.24 -0.25
N GLN A 63 6.24 9.17 -0.39
CA GLN A 63 7.01 8.85 -1.59
C GLN A 63 6.24 7.84 -2.44
N GLU A 64 6.09 8.11 -3.73
CA GLU A 64 5.21 7.34 -4.60
C GLU A 64 5.99 6.75 -5.77
N HIS A 65 5.85 5.44 -5.98
CA HIS A 65 6.51 4.70 -7.06
C HIS A 65 5.46 4.12 -8.00
N LEU A 66 5.45 4.55 -9.25
CA LEU A 66 4.63 3.94 -10.30
C LEU A 66 5.45 2.88 -11.03
N VAL A 67 4.94 1.64 -11.03
CA VAL A 67 5.55 0.52 -11.74
C VAL A 67 4.64 0.10 -12.87
N ASP A 68 5.19 0.14 -14.08
CA ASP A 68 4.52 -0.35 -15.27
C ASP A 68 4.61 -1.87 -15.32
N VAL A 69 3.46 -2.53 -15.22
CA VAL A 69 3.31 -4.00 -15.27
C VAL A 69 2.61 -4.45 -16.56
N SER A 70 2.70 -3.64 -17.62
CA SER A 70 2.18 -3.99 -18.94
C SER A 70 2.88 -5.23 -19.49
N VAL A 71 2.10 -6.10 -20.12
CA VAL A 71 2.58 -7.22 -20.92
C VAL A 71 2.38 -6.91 -22.41
N PRO A 72 3.10 -7.58 -23.32
CA PRO A 72 2.89 -7.44 -24.76
C PRO A 72 1.42 -7.60 -25.16
N ALA A 73 0.96 -6.80 -26.13
CA ALA A 73 -0.46 -6.72 -26.49
C ALA A 73 -1.04 -8.05 -27.00
N ASP A 74 -0.20 -8.90 -27.60
CA ASP A 74 -0.50 -10.26 -28.04
C ASP A 74 -0.68 -11.24 -26.85
N GLN A 75 -0.14 -10.92 -25.68
CA GLN A 75 -0.15 -11.78 -24.49
C GLN A 75 -0.98 -11.22 -23.32
N ASN A 76 -1.64 -10.08 -23.49
CA ASN A 76 -2.44 -9.44 -22.44
C ASN A 76 -3.68 -10.21 -21.99
N ARG A 77 -4.05 -11.28 -22.71
CA ARG A 77 -5.11 -12.23 -22.32
C ARG A 77 -4.58 -13.39 -21.47
N ASN A 78 -3.26 -13.54 -21.35
CA ASN A 78 -2.65 -14.54 -20.50
C ASN A 78 -2.66 -14.04 -19.04
N GLU A 79 -3.65 -14.48 -18.27
CA GLU A 79 -3.81 -14.07 -16.86
C GLU A 79 -2.62 -14.47 -15.99
N GLU A 80 -2.03 -15.65 -16.25
CA GLU A 80 -0.85 -16.13 -15.52
C GLU A 80 0.35 -15.22 -15.76
N LEU A 81 0.62 -14.87 -17.02
CA LEU A 81 1.71 -13.93 -17.36
C LEU A 81 1.47 -12.55 -16.73
N CYS A 82 0.25 -12.03 -16.82
CA CYS A 82 -0.11 -10.74 -16.23
C CYS A 82 0.11 -10.74 -14.72
N PHE A 83 -0.26 -11.84 -14.05
CA PHE A 83 -0.02 -12.02 -12.63
C PHE A 83 1.47 -12.14 -12.32
N ASP A 84 2.23 -12.91 -13.09
CA ASP A 84 3.65 -13.15 -12.87
C ASP A 84 4.49 -11.88 -12.96
N VAL A 85 4.19 -10.98 -13.89
CA VAL A 85 4.86 -9.67 -13.96
C VAL A 85 4.60 -8.87 -12.69
N LYS A 86 3.34 -8.79 -12.23
CA LYS A 86 3.01 -8.12 -10.96
C LYS A 86 3.66 -8.80 -9.76
N ALA A 87 3.68 -10.13 -9.72
CA ALA A 87 4.27 -10.92 -8.65
C ALA A 87 5.78 -10.66 -8.50
N LYS A 88 6.50 -10.63 -9.63
CA LYS A 88 7.93 -10.27 -9.66
C LYS A 88 8.16 -8.86 -9.11
N GLN A 89 7.37 -7.88 -9.56
CA GLN A 89 7.49 -6.50 -9.08
C GLN A 89 7.09 -6.36 -7.61
N LEU A 90 6.10 -7.11 -7.12
CA LEU A 90 5.72 -7.14 -5.70
C LEU A 90 6.88 -7.61 -4.83
N LEU A 91 7.50 -8.74 -5.19
CA LEU A 91 8.63 -9.28 -4.44
C LEU A 91 9.83 -8.31 -4.48
N LYS A 92 10.07 -7.65 -5.61
CA LYS A 92 11.09 -6.60 -5.73
C LYS A 92 10.79 -5.43 -4.81
N ALA A 93 9.56 -4.92 -4.82
CA ALA A 93 9.14 -3.80 -3.97
C ALA A 93 9.29 -4.12 -2.47
N LEU A 94 8.85 -5.30 -2.04
CA LEU A 94 8.96 -5.74 -0.63
C LEU A 94 10.42 -5.91 -0.18
N ARG A 95 11.33 -6.29 -1.07
CA ARG A 95 12.76 -6.43 -0.77
C ARG A 95 13.51 -5.10 -0.75
N GLN A 96 13.22 -4.21 -1.71
CA GLN A 96 13.92 -2.94 -1.86
C GLN A 96 13.45 -1.91 -0.82
N ASN A 97 12.16 -1.88 -0.52
CA ASN A 97 11.55 -0.99 0.45
C ASN A 97 11.16 -1.77 1.70
N ARG A 98 12.16 -2.35 2.37
CA ARG A 98 11.89 -3.21 3.53
C ARG A 98 11.23 -2.41 4.65
N CYS A 99 9.95 -2.66 4.86
CA CYS A 99 9.06 -1.90 5.71
C CYS A 99 8.40 -2.83 6.72
N ARG A 100 8.35 -2.41 7.99
CA ARG A 100 7.82 -3.25 9.08
C ARG A 100 6.36 -3.59 8.89
N ARG A 101 5.58 -2.64 8.36
CA ARG A 101 4.16 -2.83 8.07
C ARG A 101 3.85 -2.41 6.66
N THR A 102 3.50 -3.40 5.85
CA THR A 102 3.09 -3.20 4.46
C THR A 102 1.63 -3.58 4.28
N LEU A 103 0.85 -2.69 3.66
CA LEU A 103 -0.56 -2.92 3.32
C LEU A 103 -0.68 -3.11 1.81
N ILE A 104 -1.20 -4.25 1.36
CA ILE A 104 -1.40 -4.58 -0.05
C ILE A 104 -2.89 -4.51 -0.39
N PHE A 105 -3.26 -3.65 -1.33
CA PHE A 105 -4.62 -3.54 -1.83
C PHE A 105 -4.83 -4.31 -3.13
N CYS A 106 -5.83 -5.17 -3.11
CA CYS A 106 -6.35 -5.91 -4.27
C CYS A 106 -7.82 -5.53 -4.53
N ASN A 107 -8.24 -5.61 -5.78
CA ASN A 107 -9.62 -5.25 -6.16
C ASN A 107 -10.63 -6.36 -5.80
N THR A 108 -10.18 -7.62 -5.75
CA THR A 108 -11.02 -8.80 -5.52
C THR A 108 -10.45 -9.67 -4.40
N VAL A 109 -11.33 -10.45 -3.76
CA VAL A 109 -10.94 -11.46 -2.77
C VAL A 109 -10.01 -12.50 -3.39
N GLU A 110 -10.26 -12.87 -4.65
CA GLU A 110 -9.45 -13.86 -5.34
C GLU A 110 -8.02 -13.36 -5.55
N SER A 111 -7.85 -12.12 -6.01
CA SER A 111 -6.54 -11.47 -6.09
C SER A 111 -5.82 -11.46 -4.73
N CYS A 112 -6.53 -11.18 -3.63
CA CYS A 112 -5.94 -11.30 -2.28
C CYS A 112 -5.40 -12.70 -2.00
N ARG A 113 -6.17 -13.75 -2.29
CA ARG A 113 -5.76 -15.14 -2.06
C ARG A 113 -4.58 -15.54 -2.93
N THR A 114 -4.56 -15.12 -4.19
CA THR A 114 -3.43 -15.42 -5.09
C THR A 114 -2.14 -14.75 -4.60
N VAL A 115 -2.23 -13.49 -4.14
CA VAL A 115 -1.08 -12.77 -3.54
C VAL A 115 -0.65 -13.41 -2.22
N GLU A 116 -1.58 -13.80 -1.35
CA GLU A 116 -1.29 -14.50 -0.09
C GLU A 116 -0.55 -15.81 -0.35
N ASN A 117 -1.07 -16.63 -1.27
CA ASN A 117 -0.45 -17.89 -1.67
C ASN A 117 0.94 -17.69 -2.28
N LEU A 118 1.12 -16.66 -3.10
CA LEU A 118 2.42 -16.31 -3.68
C LEU A 118 3.44 -16.02 -2.58
N LEU A 119 3.11 -15.13 -1.62
CA LEU A 119 4.04 -14.71 -0.58
C LEU A 119 4.36 -15.88 0.38
N ASN A 120 3.35 -16.64 0.80
CA ASN A 120 3.55 -17.83 1.64
C ASN A 120 4.41 -18.90 0.95
N ARG A 121 4.28 -19.09 -0.37
CA ARG A 121 5.13 -20.02 -1.13
C ARG A 121 6.58 -19.56 -1.21
N LYS A 122 6.81 -18.25 -1.29
CA LYS A 122 8.14 -17.64 -1.38
C LYS A 122 8.85 -17.55 -0.03
N ASP A 123 8.11 -17.53 1.08
CA ASP A 123 8.64 -17.57 2.45
C ASP A 123 7.95 -18.66 3.27
N ARG A 124 8.19 -19.92 2.92
CA ARG A 124 7.51 -21.10 3.52
C ARG A 124 7.65 -21.24 5.04
N HIS A 125 8.63 -20.56 5.62
CA HIS A 125 8.94 -20.64 7.05
C HIS A 125 8.63 -19.34 7.80
N ASN A 126 7.97 -18.36 7.14
CA ASN A 126 7.63 -17.04 7.69
C ASN A 126 8.83 -16.38 8.37
N ARG A 127 10.01 -16.48 7.73
CA ARG A 127 11.26 -15.95 8.27
C ARG A 127 11.41 -14.46 8.00
N VAL A 128 10.81 -14.00 6.92
CA VAL A 128 10.91 -12.63 6.40
C VAL A 128 9.58 -11.92 6.55
N PHE A 129 8.48 -12.58 6.17
CA PHE A 129 7.15 -12.00 6.12
C PHE A 129 6.16 -12.76 7.01
N GLU A 130 5.40 -12.01 7.81
CA GLU A 130 4.14 -12.50 8.37
C GLU A 130 3.02 -12.04 7.44
N VAL A 131 2.50 -12.95 6.61
CA VAL A 131 1.46 -12.67 5.63
C VAL A 131 0.08 -12.87 6.25
N LEU A 132 -0.75 -11.83 6.19
CA LEU A 132 -2.07 -11.78 6.79
C LEU A 132 -3.09 -11.31 5.75
N SER A 133 -4.31 -11.83 5.82
CA SER A 133 -5.41 -11.42 4.95
C SER A 133 -6.51 -10.68 5.72
N TYR A 134 -7.16 -9.73 5.05
CA TYR A 134 -8.30 -8.96 5.55
C TYR A 134 -9.30 -8.69 4.43
N HIS A 135 -10.27 -9.59 4.25
CA HIS A 135 -11.30 -9.45 3.22
C HIS A 135 -12.63 -10.10 3.63
N SER A 136 -13.70 -9.83 2.87
CA SER A 136 -15.08 -10.21 3.23
C SER A 136 -15.33 -11.71 3.34
N ALA A 137 -14.57 -12.55 2.61
CA ALA A 137 -14.71 -14.01 2.68
C ALA A 137 -14.12 -14.65 3.95
N MET A 138 -13.47 -13.87 4.83
CA MET A 138 -12.97 -14.35 6.11
C MET A 138 -14.01 -14.17 7.21
N LYS A 139 -13.97 -15.07 8.20
CA LYS A 139 -14.76 -14.92 9.43
C LYS A 139 -14.36 -13.62 10.16
N PRO A 140 -15.31 -12.85 10.69
CA PRO A 140 -15.01 -11.59 11.41
C PRO A 140 -13.95 -11.74 12.50
N GLU A 141 -13.97 -12.85 13.24
CA GLU A 141 -13.02 -13.16 14.31
C GLU A 141 -11.60 -13.27 13.77
N SER A 142 -11.42 -14.01 12.67
CA SER A 142 -10.12 -14.15 11.99
C SER A 142 -9.62 -12.82 11.43
N ARG A 143 -10.51 -11.99 10.85
CA ARG A 143 -10.13 -10.65 10.38
C ARG A 143 -9.63 -9.77 11.51
N ASN A 144 -10.31 -9.78 12.65
CA ASN A 144 -9.95 -8.96 13.81
C ASN A 144 -8.65 -9.46 14.46
N ALA A 145 -8.44 -10.78 14.49
CA ALA A 145 -7.19 -11.37 14.94
C ALA A 145 -6.01 -10.97 14.04
N ASN A 146 -6.17 -11.05 12.71
CA ASN A 146 -5.16 -10.64 11.75
C ASN A 146 -4.85 -9.14 11.84
N LEU A 147 -5.88 -8.30 11.94
CA LEU A 147 -5.70 -6.87 12.12
C LEU A 147 -4.95 -6.55 13.42
N SER A 148 -5.32 -7.22 14.52
CA SER A 148 -4.65 -7.08 15.81
C SER A 148 -3.18 -7.52 15.75
N LEU A 149 -2.90 -8.61 15.02
CA LEU A 149 -1.55 -9.12 14.81
C LEU A 149 -0.70 -8.18 13.94
N PHE A 150 -1.28 -7.64 12.87
CA PHE A 150 -0.64 -6.63 12.02
C PHE A 150 -0.31 -5.36 12.83
N ALA A 151 -1.24 -4.91 13.67
CA ALA A 151 -1.06 -3.71 14.45
C ALA A 151 0.00 -3.89 15.55
N ASN A 152 -0.15 -4.92 16.38
CA ASN A 152 0.64 -5.09 17.60
C ASN A 152 1.90 -5.93 17.41
N GLY A 153 1.98 -6.73 16.35
CA GLY A 153 3.01 -7.75 16.18
C GLY A 153 2.88 -8.91 17.17
N LYS A 154 3.77 -9.90 17.03
CA LYS A 154 3.87 -11.06 17.94
C LYS A 154 4.59 -10.65 19.23
N LYS A 155 3.94 -10.82 20.39
CA LYS A 155 4.47 -10.43 21.72
C LYS A 155 5.75 -11.17 22.17
N ASN A 156 6.07 -12.32 21.57
CA ASN A 156 7.08 -13.25 22.09
C ASN A 156 8.28 -13.49 21.17
N ASN A 157 8.43 -12.73 20.08
CA ASN A 157 9.53 -12.98 19.16
C ASN A 157 10.77 -12.16 19.53
N SER A 158 11.80 -12.85 20.00
CA SER A 158 13.20 -12.41 20.02
C SER A 158 13.75 -12.11 18.62
N TYR A 159 13.00 -12.46 17.57
CA TYR A 159 13.23 -12.03 16.20
C TYR A 159 12.59 -10.66 15.97
N GLU A 160 13.35 -9.62 16.28
CA GLU A 160 13.07 -8.22 15.99
C GLU A 160 13.05 -7.93 14.47
N GLU A 161 12.79 -8.87 13.55
CA GLU A 161 13.10 -8.77 12.11
C GLU A 161 12.02 -9.26 11.12
N VAL A 162 10.83 -9.66 11.58
CA VAL A 162 9.74 -10.05 10.66
C VAL A 162 8.96 -8.81 10.20
N ASP A 163 8.69 -8.73 8.90
CA ASP A 163 7.87 -7.68 8.29
C ASP A 163 6.42 -8.18 8.17
N TYR A 164 5.46 -7.38 8.63
CA TYR A 164 4.05 -7.73 8.59
C TYR A 164 3.43 -7.23 7.29
N VAL A 165 2.79 -8.14 6.56
CA VAL A 165 2.12 -7.85 5.29
C VAL A 165 0.64 -8.14 5.44
N LEU A 166 -0.21 -7.11 5.32
CA LEU A 166 -1.65 -7.27 5.33
C LEU A 166 -2.22 -7.09 3.92
N ILE A 167 -2.90 -8.10 3.40
CA ILE A 167 -3.51 -8.09 2.07
C ILE A 167 -5.01 -7.88 2.24
N CYS A 168 -5.58 -6.89 1.56
CA CYS A 168 -6.97 -6.53 1.75
C CYS A 168 -7.68 -6.04 0.49
N THR A 169 -9.01 -5.99 0.58
CA THR A 169 -9.87 -5.31 -0.38
C THR A 169 -10.42 -4.01 0.21
N ASP A 170 -10.76 -3.04 -0.63
CA ASP A 170 -11.30 -1.75 -0.18
C ASP A 170 -12.59 -1.90 0.61
N ARG A 171 -13.47 -2.83 0.20
CA ARG A 171 -14.73 -3.05 0.91
C ARG A 171 -14.50 -3.47 2.35
N ALA A 172 -13.47 -4.28 2.60
CA ALA A 172 -13.13 -4.72 3.94
C ALA A 172 -12.36 -3.62 4.70
N ALA A 173 -11.36 -2.98 4.09
CA ALA A 173 -10.51 -2.00 4.77
C ALA A 173 -11.17 -0.63 5.02
N ARG A 174 -12.35 -0.37 4.46
CA ARG A 174 -13.12 0.85 4.73
C ARG A 174 -13.55 0.91 6.20
N GLY A 175 -13.26 2.02 6.86
CA GLY A 175 -13.55 2.20 8.29
C GLY A 175 -12.60 1.48 9.23
N VAL A 176 -11.64 0.71 8.70
CA VAL A 176 -10.55 0.17 9.50
C VAL A 176 -9.57 1.30 9.79
N ASP A 177 -9.39 1.56 11.07
CA ASP A 177 -8.38 2.49 11.53
C ASP A 177 -7.07 1.74 11.77
N PHE A 178 -6.07 2.08 10.95
CA PHE A 178 -4.71 1.56 11.10
C PHE A 178 -3.86 2.53 11.93
N ASP A 179 -4.41 3.61 12.51
CA ASP A 179 -3.62 4.63 13.20
C ASP A 179 -2.96 4.10 14.48
N ALA A 180 -3.54 3.06 15.10
CA ALA A 180 -2.93 2.32 16.19
C ALA A 180 -1.56 1.71 15.82
N ALA A 181 -1.28 1.52 14.51
CA ALA A 181 0.00 1.01 14.02
C ALA A 181 0.37 1.62 12.65
N PRO A 182 1.40 2.50 12.57
CA PRO A 182 1.83 3.10 11.30
C PRO A 182 1.96 2.07 10.18
N VAL A 183 1.28 2.31 9.07
CA VAL A 183 1.59 1.63 7.81
C VAL A 183 2.76 2.39 7.18
N ASP A 184 3.89 1.70 7.00
CA ASP A 184 5.11 2.27 6.43
C ASP A 184 5.06 2.27 4.89
N HIS A 185 4.43 1.23 4.32
CA HIS A 185 4.35 1.02 2.88
C HIS A 185 2.95 0.59 2.46
N VAL A 186 2.42 1.19 1.40
CA VAL A 186 1.20 0.75 0.72
C VAL A 186 1.54 0.23 -0.66
N VAL A 187 1.18 -1.00 -0.97
CA VAL A 187 1.23 -1.53 -2.34
C VAL A 187 -0.17 -1.57 -2.92
N VAL A 188 -0.39 -0.85 -4.02
CA VAL A 188 -1.61 -0.94 -4.82
C VAL A 188 -1.35 -1.97 -5.91
N PHE A 189 -1.64 -3.25 -5.59
CA PHE A 189 -1.35 -4.39 -6.47
C PHE A 189 -2.30 -4.45 -7.67
N ASP A 190 -3.56 -4.14 -7.43
CA ASP A 190 -4.53 -3.89 -8.49
C ASP A 190 -4.83 -2.39 -8.55
N PHE A 191 -4.68 -1.78 -9.72
CA PHE A 191 -5.02 -0.37 -9.88
C PHE A 191 -6.51 -0.14 -9.55
N PRO A 192 -6.85 0.90 -8.76
CA PRO A 192 -8.22 1.17 -8.33
C PRO A 192 -9.12 1.56 -9.50
N LYS A 193 -10.43 1.42 -9.31
CA LYS A 193 -11.41 1.72 -10.36
C LYS A 193 -11.66 3.22 -10.54
N ASP A 194 -11.41 3.99 -9.47
CA ASP A 194 -11.60 5.44 -9.46
C ASP A 194 -10.48 6.17 -8.69
N PRO A 195 -10.20 7.46 -9.00
CA PRO A 195 -9.18 8.26 -8.32
C PRO A 195 -9.44 8.46 -6.81
N ALA A 196 -10.70 8.47 -6.40
CA ALA A 196 -11.07 8.64 -5.01
C ALA A 196 -10.66 7.41 -4.16
N GLU A 197 -10.76 6.21 -4.72
CA GLU A 197 -10.27 4.96 -4.16
C GLU A 197 -8.75 4.96 -4.04
N TYR A 198 -8.05 5.43 -5.07
CA TYR A 198 -6.60 5.61 -5.04
C TYR A 198 -6.13 6.41 -3.81
N ILE A 199 -6.69 7.60 -3.60
CA ILE A 199 -6.33 8.47 -2.47
C ILE A 199 -6.61 7.75 -1.14
N ARG A 200 -7.71 7.01 -1.03
CA ARG A 200 -8.08 6.26 0.19
C ARG A 200 -7.15 5.08 0.48
N ARG A 201 -6.62 4.41 -0.56
CA ARG A 201 -5.64 3.33 -0.42
C ARG A 201 -4.30 3.87 0.04
N VAL A 202 -3.78 4.83 -0.69
CA VAL A 202 -2.43 5.36 -0.48
C VAL A 202 -2.36 6.23 0.79
N GLY A 203 -3.43 6.94 1.13
CA GLY A 203 -3.56 7.70 2.39
C GLY A 203 -3.64 6.86 3.67
N ARG A 204 -3.39 5.54 3.60
CA ARG A 204 -3.19 4.66 4.76
C ARG A 204 -1.79 4.79 5.35
N SER A 205 -0.82 5.26 4.56
CA SER A 205 0.54 5.59 5.02
C SER A 205 0.72 7.11 5.16
N ALA A 206 1.90 7.52 5.63
CA ALA A 206 2.32 8.91 5.83
C ALA A 206 1.36 9.77 6.69
N ARG A 207 0.60 9.13 7.58
CA ARG A 207 -0.31 9.80 8.52
C ARG A 207 0.45 10.47 9.67
N ALA A 208 -0.14 11.54 10.20
CA ALA A 208 0.39 12.33 11.31
C ALA A 208 1.83 12.86 11.05
N GLY A 209 2.12 13.27 9.81
CA GLY A 209 3.43 13.85 9.45
C GLY A 209 4.57 12.85 9.29
N ARG A 210 4.31 11.55 9.43
CA ARG A 210 5.32 10.50 9.22
C ARG A 210 5.68 10.37 7.74
N LYS A 211 6.87 9.84 7.47
CA LYS A 211 7.23 9.36 6.14
C LYS A 211 6.39 8.12 5.81
N GLY A 212 6.15 7.90 4.53
CA GLY A 212 5.48 6.73 4.04
C GLY A 212 5.83 6.50 2.58
N THR A 213 5.71 5.27 2.15
CA THR A 213 5.97 4.89 0.76
C THR A 213 4.72 4.28 0.14
N SER A 214 4.51 4.51 -1.15
CA SER A 214 3.51 3.80 -1.93
C SER A 214 4.12 3.22 -3.21
N THR A 215 3.70 2.01 -3.57
CA THR A 215 4.07 1.39 -4.85
C THR A 215 2.79 1.01 -5.57
N VAL A 216 2.63 1.51 -6.79
CA VAL A 216 1.39 1.41 -7.56
C VAL A 216 1.66 0.65 -8.84
N PHE A 217 0.94 -0.45 -9.03
CA PHE A 217 1.03 -1.23 -10.26
C PHE A 217 -0.07 -0.79 -11.22
N ALA A 218 0.31 -0.43 -12.44
CA ALA A 218 -0.59 -0.04 -13.51
C ALA A 218 -0.12 -0.63 -14.83
N TYR A 219 -1.05 -0.91 -15.74
CA TYR A 219 -0.75 -1.44 -17.06
C TYR A 219 -1.53 -0.71 -18.17
N GLY A 220 -0.94 -0.62 -19.35
CA GLY A 220 -1.55 -0.11 -20.56
C GLY A 220 -2.30 1.21 -20.35
N TRP A 221 -3.62 1.18 -20.56
CA TRP A 221 -4.51 2.34 -20.46
C TRP A 221 -4.60 2.94 -19.04
N GLN A 222 -4.16 2.23 -18.00
CA GLN A 222 -4.16 2.74 -16.62
C GLN A 222 -3.01 3.70 -16.36
N LEU A 223 -1.91 3.63 -17.13
CA LEU A 223 -0.70 4.43 -16.88
C LEU A 223 -0.95 5.94 -17.01
N PRO A 224 -1.65 6.45 -18.06
CA PRO A 224 -1.97 7.87 -18.13
C PRO A 224 -2.82 8.34 -16.94
N ILE A 225 -3.78 7.52 -16.51
CA ILE A 225 -4.65 7.82 -15.36
C ILE A 225 -3.81 7.85 -14.08
N ALA A 226 -2.97 6.83 -13.86
CA ALA A 226 -2.07 6.75 -12.72
C ALA A 226 -1.18 7.98 -12.62
N ARG A 227 -0.55 8.38 -13.73
CA ARG A 227 0.28 9.59 -13.80
C ARG A 227 -0.52 10.85 -13.48
N SER A 228 -1.74 10.98 -13.98
CA SER A 228 -2.60 12.13 -13.70
C SER A 228 -2.98 12.23 -12.22
N VAL A 229 -3.27 11.11 -11.56
CA VAL A 229 -3.72 11.08 -10.16
C VAL A 229 -2.54 11.22 -9.19
N MET A 230 -1.38 10.64 -9.53
CA MET A 230 -0.13 10.77 -8.75
C MET A 230 0.53 12.14 -8.92
N GLY A 231 0.24 12.84 -10.03
CA GLY A 231 0.80 14.14 -10.34
C GLY A 231 2.29 14.12 -10.71
N ASN A 232 2.87 15.30 -10.91
CA ASN A 232 4.26 15.50 -11.37
C ASN A 232 5.35 15.14 -10.34
N LYS A 233 5.00 14.49 -9.23
CA LYS A 233 5.95 14.11 -8.15
C LYS A 233 6.67 12.77 -8.39
N LEU A 234 6.55 12.18 -9.58
CA LEU A 234 7.19 10.90 -9.92
C LEU A 234 8.72 11.03 -9.92
N GLY A 235 9.35 10.80 -8.77
CA GLY A 235 10.81 10.75 -8.62
C GLY A 235 11.45 9.45 -9.15
N SER A 236 10.64 8.43 -9.43
CA SER A 236 11.11 7.18 -10.02
C SER A 236 9.96 6.51 -10.78
N TYR A 237 10.14 6.34 -12.09
CA TYR A 237 9.29 5.52 -12.93
C TYR A 237 10.12 4.31 -13.35
N SER A 238 9.70 3.11 -12.97
CA SER A 238 10.34 1.86 -13.42
C SER A 238 9.44 1.21 -14.47
N VAL A 239 9.96 1.13 -15.69
CA VAL A 239 9.35 0.31 -16.76
C VAL A 239 9.74 -1.14 -16.50
N SER A 240 8.78 -2.06 -16.52
CA SER A 240 9.11 -3.48 -16.63
C SER A 240 9.58 -3.76 -18.06
N ALA A 241 10.84 -3.43 -18.36
CA ALA A 241 11.46 -3.79 -19.64
C ALA A 241 11.64 -5.32 -19.68
N ASN A 242 10.96 -5.99 -20.61
CA ASN A 242 11.31 -7.35 -20.99
C ASN A 242 12.57 -7.29 -21.88
N GLY A 243 13.72 -7.73 -21.33
CA GLY A 243 14.93 -8.00 -22.10
C GLY A 243 16.23 -7.76 -21.31
N ASN A 244 16.87 -8.85 -20.89
CA ASN A 244 18.25 -8.95 -20.37
C ASN A 244 18.56 -8.56 -18.91
N ASP A 245 17.78 -9.06 -17.95
CA ASP A 245 18.33 -9.43 -16.63
C ASP A 245 18.36 -10.96 -16.52
N MET A 246 19.05 -11.63 -17.44
CA MET A 246 19.53 -13.00 -17.24
C MET A 246 20.89 -12.93 -16.56
N ALA A 247 20.87 -12.91 -15.23
CA ALA A 247 21.90 -13.47 -14.36
C ALA A 247 21.56 -13.14 -12.90
N ASP A 248 20.59 -13.85 -12.32
CA ASP A 248 20.58 -14.04 -10.86
C ASP A 248 20.60 -15.55 -10.63
N ASN A 249 21.81 -16.03 -10.35
CA ASN A 249 22.09 -17.40 -9.93
C ASN A 249 21.18 -17.76 -8.75
N GLU A 250 20.53 -18.91 -8.90
CA GLU A 250 19.83 -19.63 -7.85
C GLU A 250 20.84 -20.25 -6.87
N SER A 251 21.53 -19.42 -6.10
CA SER A 251 22.27 -19.81 -4.88
C SER A 251 22.79 -18.53 -4.22
N ASP A 252 22.15 -18.10 -3.12
CA ASP A 252 22.80 -17.42 -1.99
C ASP A 252 21.72 -16.89 -1.03
N TYR A 253 21.12 -17.81 -0.27
CA TYR A 253 20.57 -17.48 1.04
C TYR A 253 21.68 -17.73 2.07
N GLU A 254 22.55 -16.74 2.30
CA GLU A 254 23.36 -16.70 3.52
C GLU A 254 22.80 -15.65 4.50
N PRO A 255 22.36 -16.06 5.71
CA PRO A 255 21.91 -15.13 6.73
C PRO A 255 23.12 -14.40 7.33
N ARG A 256 23.08 -13.07 7.33
CA ARG A 256 24.14 -12.21 7.88
C ARG A 256 24.24 -12.35 9.40
N PHE A 257 25.24 -13.10 9.86
CA PHE A 257 25.81 -12.94 11.19
C PHE A 257 26.96 -11.92 11.19
N ASN A 258 26.94 -11.07 12.23
CA ASN A 258 28.02 -10.27 12.83
C ASN A 258 28.75 -9.17 12.05
N ARG A 259 28.39 -7.93 12.39
CA ARG A 259 28.88 -6.62 11.92
C ARG A 259 30.30 -6.25 12.40
N ARG A 260 31.18 -7.21 12.71
CA ARG A 260 32.49 -6.94 13.35
C ARG A 260 33.73 -7.23 12.50
N THR A 261 33.60 -7.81 11.31
CA THR A 261 34.75 -8.18 10.45
C THR A 261 34.98 -7.25 9.25
N LYS A 262 33.99 -6.43 8.85
CA LYS A 262 34.12 -5.52 7.68
C LYS A 262 35.17 -4.42 7.90
N LYS A 263 35.35 -3.96 9.13
CA LYS A 263 36.30 -2.87 9.46
C LYS A 263 37.78 -3.25 9.31
N ARG A 264 38.14 -4.55 9.28
CA ARG A 264 39.54 -4.99 9.08
C ARG A 264 39.91 -5.15 7.61
N LYS A 265 38.96 -5.54 6.74
CA LYS A 265 39.23 -5.70 5.29
C LYS A 265 39.40 -4.36 4.59
N ASP A 266 38.61 -3.34 4.96
CA ASP A 266 38.71 -2.00 4.35
C ASP A 266 40.02 -1.28 4.76
N VAL A 267 40.60 -1.62 5.92
CA VAL A 267 41.89 -1.07 6.38
C VAL A 267 43.07 -1.77 5.67
N MET A 268 43.04 -3.10 5.53
CA MET A 268 44.09 -3.84 4.80
C MET A 268 44.10 -3.56 3.29
N MET A 269 42.95 -3.25 2.68
CA MET A 269 42.89 -2.87 1.25
C MET A 269 43.48 -1.48 1.00
N LYS A 270 43.33 -0.53 1.93
CA LYS A 270 43.97 0.79 1.82
C LYS A 270 45.50 0.71 1.90
N GLU A 271 46.04 -0.09 2.81
CA GLU A 271 47.50 -0.30 2.92
C GLU A 271 48.12 -1.00 1.68
N LYS A 272 47.38 -1.90 1.01
CA LYS A 272 47.88 -2.57 -0.20
C LYS A 272 47.85 -1.69 -1.45
N ILE A 273 46.97 -0.69 -1.51
CA ILE A 273 46.90 0.27 -2.62
C ILE A 273 48.01 1.32 -2.49
N GLU A 274 48.35 1.75 -1.27
CA GLU A 274 49.45 2.71 -1.04
C GLU A 274 50.84 2.10 -1.28
N ASN A 275 51.00 0.77 -1.16
CA ASN A 275 52.28 0.08 -1.35
C ASN A 275 52.49 -0.53 -2.76
N GLY A 276 51.62 -0.24 -3.72
CA GLY A 276 51.87 -0.49 -5.16
C GLY A 276 51.96 -1.96 -5.62
N SER A 277 51.58 -2.95 -4.79
CA SER A 277 51.84 -4.38 -5.08
C SER A 277 50.65 -5.14 -5.70
N LEU A 278 49.80 -4.49 -6.49
CA LEU A 278 48.54 -5.10 -6.99
C LEU A 278 48.48 -5.32 -8.51
N TRP A 279 49.60 -5.16 -9.20
CA TRP A 279 49.72 -5.45 -10.63
C TRP A 279 50.90 -6.39 -10.91
N GLU A 280 50.81 -7.62 -10.40
CA GLU A 280 51.51 -8.80 -10.92
C GLU A 280 50.56 -10.00 -10.91
#